data_AF-A0A0F8Z6R6-F1
#
_entry.id   AF-A0A0F8Z6R6-F1
#
_cell.length_a   1.000
_cell.length_b   1.000
_cell.length_c   1.000
_cell.angle_alpha   90.00
_cell.angle_beta   90.00
_cell.angle_gamma   90.00
#
_symmetry.space_group_name_H-M   'P 1'
#
loop_
_entity.id
_entity.type
_entity.pdbx_description
1 polymer ?
#
loop_
_entity_poly.entity_id
_entity_poly.type
_entity_poly.pdbx_seq_one_letter_code
_entity_poly.pdbx_strand_id
1 'polypeptide(L)'
;MRTKMRIISAILAVIFISGSCIKEPLDSDLSKGFNNPSKENRPLALWPWLNGFVDTTKLVYELEQMKEKGMRGAVIWDIGSLMDPGKMIPEGPAMLGEQSLQYFSLALNTG
;
A
#
# COMPACT_ATOMS: atom_id res chain seq x y z
N MET A 1 14.98 51.07 18.91
CA MET A 1 15.27 50.08 17.84
C MET A 1 15.00 48.63 18.29
N ARG A 2 15.49 48.19 19.45
CA ARG A 2 15.27 46.82 20.00
C ARG A 2 13.80 46.42 20.17
N THR A 3 12.92 47.34 20.60
CA THR A 3 11.50 47.04 20.79
C THR A 3 10.75 46.82 19.47
N LYS A 4 11.09 47.59 18.42
CA LYS A 4 10.50 47.41 17.08
C LYS A 4 10.89 46.06 16.46
N MET A 5 12.13 45.61 16.67
CA MET A 5 12.62 44.32 16.20
C MET A 5 11.97 43.13 16.93
N ARG A 6 11.66 43.27 18.23
CA ARG A 6 10.88 42.27 18.99
C ARG A 6 9.44 42.15 18.51
N ILE A 7 8.81 43.29 18.18
CA ILE A 7 7.45 43.32 17.63
C ILE A 7 7.41 42.67 16.24
N ILE A 8 8.40 42.95 15.38
CA ILE A 8 8.50 42.34 14.05
C ILE A 8 8.71 40.81 14.15
N SER A 9 9.59 40.34 15.04
CA SER A 9 9.75 38.90 15.30
C SER A 9 8.48 38.25 15.85
N ALA A 10 7.75 38.93 16.72
CA ALA A 10 6.48 38.41 17.25
C ALA A 10 5.41 38.29 16.16
N ILE A 11 5.32 39.27 15.26
CA ILE A 11 4.38 39.24 14.12
C ILE A 11 4.73 38.12 13.15
N LEU A 12 6.02 37.95 12.80
CA LEU A 12 6.48 36.86 11.93
C LEU A 12 6.21 35.47 12.54
N ALA A 13 6.40 35.31 13.85
CA ALA A 13 6.08 34.07 14.55
C ALA A 13 4.58 33.75 14.54
N VAL A 14 3.71 34.75 14.71
CA VAL A 14 2.25 34.57 14.65
C VAL A 14 1.79 34.20 13.23
N ILE A 15 2.36 34.80 12.20
CA ILE A 15 2.06 34.46 10.80
C ILE A 15 2.51 33.02 10.48
N PHE A 16 3.66 32.59 10.99
CA PHE A 16 4.16 31.22 10.79
C PHE A 16 3.31 30.16 11.50
N ILE A 17 2.75 30.47 12.68
CA ILE A 17 1.84 29.57 13.41
C ILE A 17 0.45 29.49 12.74
N SER A 18 0.03 30.57 12.07
CA SER A 18 -1.27 30.63 11.36
C SER A 18 -1.28 29.85 10.04
N GLY A 19 -0.10 29.58 9.45
CA GLY A 19 0.05 28.86 8.19
C GLY A 19 -0.11 27.34 8.27
N SER A 20 -0.15 26.76 9.48
CA SER A 20 -0.16 25.30 9.67
C SER A 20 -1.55 24.67 9.75
N CYS A 21 -2.64 25.43 9.54
CA CYS A 21 -3.97 24.82 9.42
C CYS A 21 -4.27 24.51 7.95
N ILE A 22 -3.53 23.55 7.38
CA ILE A 22 -4.00 22.85 6.18
C ILE A 22 -5.14 21.94 6.68
N LYS A 23 -6.36 22.47 6.73
CA LYS A 23 -7.54 21.61 6.71
C LYS A 23 -7.52 20.95 5.33
N GLU A 24 -7.15 19.67 5.27
CA GLU A 24 -7.66 18.87 4.16
C GLU A 24 -9.17 19.11 4.12
N PRO A 25 -9.76 19.37 2.93
CA PRO A 25 -11.19 19.50 2.83
C PRO A 25 -11.76 18.19 3.37
N LEU A 26 -12.33 18.23 4.56
CA LEU A 26 -13.19 17.17 5.06
C LEU A 26 -14.20 17.00 3.95
N ASP A 27 -14.14 15.89 3.22
CA ASP A 27 -15.13 15.56 2.21
C ASP A 27 -16.46 15.52 2.96
N SER A 28 -17.19 16.64 2.92
CA SER A 28 -18.21 16.98 3.92
C SER A 28 -19.46 16.12 3.75
N ASP A 29 -19.43 15.22 2.78
CA ASP A 29 -20.47 14.32 2.41
C ASP A 29 -20.03 12.88 2.70
N LEU A 30 -20.19 12.49 3.96
CA LEU A 30 -19.99 11.10 4.41
C LEU A 30 -20.77 10.11 3.55
N SER A 31 -21.91 10.50 2.98
CA SER A 31 -22.70 9.63 2.09
C SER A 31 -21.95 9.35 0.79
N LYS A 32 -21.26 10.34 0.20
CA LYS A 32 -20.42 10.13 -0.99
C LYS A 32 -19.24 9.20 -0.70
N GLY A 33 -18.49 9.46 0.37
CA GLY A 33 -17.35 8.61 0.75
C GLY A 33 -17.77 7.18 1.13
N PHE A 34 -18.96 7.01 1.70
CA PHE A 34 -19.53 5.70 1.99
C PHE A 34 -19.93 4.94 0.71
N ASN A 35 -20.58 5.62 -0.25
CA ASN A 35 -21.00 4.99 -1.51
C ASN A 35 -19.84 4.73 -2.49
N ASN A 36 -18.78 5.55 -2.44
CA ASN A 36 -17.61 5.42 -3.30
C ASN A 36 -16.33 5.68 -2.50
N PRO A 37 -15.84 4.68 -1.74
CA PRO A 37 -14.68 4.84 -0.87
C PRO A 37 -13.40 5.11 -1.66
N SER A 38 -12.60 6.04 -1.13
CA SER A 38 -11.24 6.31 -1.56
C SER A 38 -10.33 5.08 -1.43
N LYS A 39 -9.17 5.10 -2.11
CA LYS A 39 -8.32 3.91 -2.27
C LYS A 39 -7.81 3.36 -0.93
N GLU A 40 -7.48 4.24 0.02
CA GLU A 40 -6.97 3.91 1.34
C GLU A 40 -7.98 3.16 2.22
N ASN A 41 -9.27 3.34 1.94
CA ASN A 41 -10.40 2.70 2.64
C ASN A 41 -10.84 1.37 1.99
N ARG A 42 -10.20 0.95 0.89
CA ARG A 42 -10.48 -0.33 0.23
C ARG A 42 -9.75 -1.50 0.91
N PRO A 43 -10.29 -2.73 0.85
CA PRO A 43 -9.70 -3.88 1.50
C PRO A 43 -8.34 -4.26 0.90
N LEU A 44 -7.49 -4.87 1.73
CA LEU A 44 -6.27 -5.58 1.34
C LEU A 44 -6.49 -7.09 1.51
N ALA A 45 -5.75 -7.91 0.77
CA ALA A 45 -5.67 -9.35 1.01
C ALA A 45 -4.27 -9.75 1.50
N LEU A 46 -4.21 -10.75 2.38
CA LEU A 46 -2.99 -11.54 2.55
C LEU A 46 -2.88 -12.46 1.32
N TRP A 47 -1.72 -12.45 0.69
CA TRP A 47 -1.44 -13.24 -0.50
C TRP A 47 -0.22 -14.11 -0.25
N PRO A 48 -0.42 -15.34 0.28
CA PRO A 48 0.67 -16.21 0.63
C PRO A 48 1.32 -16.80 -0.63
N TRP A 49 2.64 -16.68 -0.73
CA TRP A 49 3.46 -17.39 -1.71
C TRP A 49 4.00 -18.63 -1.03
N LEU A 50 3.38 -19.77 -1.31
CA LEU A 50 3.65 -21.02 -0.59
C LEU A 50 4.92 -21.67 -1.13
N ASN A 51 5.84 -22.02 -0.23
CA ASN A 51 7.14 -22.62 -0.55
C ASN A 51 7.97 -21.81 -1.57
N GLY A 52 7.78 -20.48 -1.60
CA GLY A 52 8.40 -19.59 -2.59
C GLY A 52 7.90 -19.78 -4.03
N PHE A 53 6.95 -20.69 -4.28
CA PHE A 53 6.45 -20.98 -5.62
C PHE A 53 5.43 -19.94 -6.08
N VAL A 54 5.59 -19.49 -7.31
CA VAL A 54 4.72 -18.51 -7.97
C VAL A 54 4.53 -18.91 -9.42
N ASP A 55 3.28 -19.05 -9.84
CA ASP A 55 2.92 -19.08 -11.26
C ASP A 55 2.77 -17.62 -11.73
N THR A 56 3.65 -17.18 -12.63
CA THR A 56 3.69 -15.80 -13.11
C THR A 56 2.47 -15.41 -13.94
N THR A 57 1.83 -16.37 -14.60
CA THR A 57 0.58 -16.12 -15.34
C THR A 57 -0.58 -15.92 -14.37
N LYS A 58 -0.64 -16.73 -13.32
CA LYS A 58 -1.64 -16.57 -12.25
C LYS A 58 -1.42 -15.31 -11.43
N LEU A 59 -0.17 -14.94 -11.15
CA LEU A 59 0.19 -13.69 -10.48
C LEU A 59 -0.43 -12.49 -11.19
N VAL A 60 -0.27 -12.39 -12.51
CA VAL A 60 -0.82 -11.27 -13.29
C VAL A 60 -2.34 -11.28 -13.24
N TYR A 61 -2.95 -12.43 -13.52
CA TYR A 61 -4.40 -12.60 -13.46
C TYR A 61 -4.99 -12.22 -12.10
N GLU A 62 -4.37 -12.65 -11.00
CA GLU A 62 -4.83 -12.38 -9.65
C GLU A 62 -4.77 -10.88 -9.32
N LEU A 63 -3.69 -10.18 -9.69
CA LEU A 63 -3.57 -8.73 -9.51
C LEU A 63 -4.59 -7.94 -10.35
N GLU A 64 -4.84 -8.36 -11.59
CA GLU A 64 -5.87 -7.76 -12.44
C GLU A 64 -7.27 -7.94 -11.83
N GLN A 65 -7.57 -9.13 -11.31
CA GLN A 65 -8.84 -9.40 -10.63
C GLN A 65 -8.97 -8.59 -9.33
N MET A 66 -7.92 -8.47 -8.51
CA MET A 66 -7.94 -7.62 -7.31
C MET A 66 -8.28 -6.16 -7.67
N LYS A 67 -7.67 -5.63 -8.74
CA LYS A 67 -7.96 -4.28 -9.24
C LYS A 67 -9.39 -4.14 -9.75
N GLU A 68 -9.87 -5.09 -10.56
CA GLU A 68 -11.23 -5.10 -11.11
C GLU A 68 -12.29 -5.12 -10.01
N LYS A 69 -12.05 -5.89 -8.93
CA LYS A 69 -12.97 -5.99 -7.78
C LYS A 69 -12.81 -4.84 -6.78
N GLY A 70 -11.98 -3.85 -7.07
CA GLY A 70 -11.85 -2.65 -6.25
C GLY A 70 -11.08 -2.85 -4.95
N MET A 71 -10.15 -3.81 -4.90
CA MET A 71 -9.22 -3.94 -3.78
C MET A 71 -8.17 -2.82 -3.80
N ARG A 72 -7.61 -2.52 -2.63
CA ARG A 72 -6.46 -1.60 -2.50
C ARG A 72 -5.17 -2.23 -3.02
N GLY A 73 -5.04 -3.54 -2.89
CA GLY A 73 -3.86 -4.34 -3.20
C GLY A 73 -3.76 -5.57 -2.30
N ALA A 74 -2.56 -6.12 -2.19
CA ALA A 74 -2.28 -7.30 -1.37
C ALA A 74 -0.95 -7.17 -0.61
N VAL A 75 -0.81 -7.99 0.42
CA VAL A 75 0.42 -8.17 1.19
C VAL A 75 1.00 -9.53 0.80
N ILE A 76 2.14 -9.51 0.09
CA ILE A 76 2.86 -10.73 -0.25
C ILE A 76 3.47 -11.32 1.01
N TRP A 77 3.22 -12.60 1.25
CA TRP A 77 3.75 -13.33 2.40
C TRP A 77 4.37 -14.66 1.96
N ASP A 78 5.69 -14.68 1.82
CA ASP A 78 6.44 -15.91 1.55
C ASP A 78 6.42 -16.79 2.81
N ILE A 79 5.85 -17.99 2.69
CA ILE A 79 5.69 -18.92 3.80
C ILE A 79 5.77 -20.37 3.34
N GLY A 80 6.45 -21.20 4.13
CA GLY A 80 6.45 -22.65 3.92
C GLY A 80 5.10 -23.28 4.23
N SER A 81 4.66 -24.22 3.39
CA SER A 81 3.48 -25.03 3.68
C SER A 81 3.76 -25.98 4.85
N LEU A 82 2.96 -25.87 5.91
CA LEU A 82 3.03 -26.78 7.07
C LEU A 82 2.35 -28.12 6.81
N MET A 83 1.34 -28.16 5.92
CA MET A 83 0.54 -29.34 5.66
C MET A 83 0.20 -29.44 4.17
N ASP A 84 0.89 -30.36 3.49
CA ASP A 84 0.67 -30.68 2.09
C ASP A 84 0.76 -32.21 1.88
N PRO A 85 -0.27 -32.97 2.32
CA PRO A 85 -0.25 -34.43 2.26
C PRO A 85 -0.21 -34.97 0.83
N GLY A 86 -0.68 -34.18 -0.14
CA GLY A 86 -0.67 -34.52 -1.57
C GLY A 86 0.57 -34.04 -2.32
N LYS A 87 1.48 -33.30 -1.66
CA LYS A 87 2.65 -32.65 -2.29
C LYS A 87 2.25 -31.84 -3.53
N MET A 88 1.13 -31.14 -3.44
CA MET A 88 0.57 -30.36 -4.55
C MET A 88 1.20 -28.99 -4.69
N ILE A 89 1.87 -28.48 -3.65
CA ILE A 89 2.52 -27.17 -3.66
C ILE A 89 3.97 -27.36 -4.11
N PRO A 90 4.34 -26.89 -5.31
CA PRO A 90 5.70 -27.02 -5.80
C PRO A 90 6.69 -26.23 -4.93
N GLU A 91 7.95 -26.61 -5.00
CA GLU A 91 9.03 -25.79 -4.44
C GLU A 91 9.37 -24.65 -5.40
N GLY A 92 9.50 -23.44 -4.86
CA GLY A 92 9.95 -22.28 -5.60
C GLY A 92 11.39 -21.89 -5.31
N PRO A 93 11.87 -20.79 -5.90
CA PRO A 93 13.21 -20.27 -5.64
C PRO A 93 13.37 -19.81 -4.19
N ALA A 94 14.62 -19.79 -3.73
CA ALA A 94 14.96 -19.17 -2.46
C ALA A 94 14.56 -17.69 -2.44
N MET A 95 13.95 -17.27 -1.32
CA MET A 95 13.53 -15.89 -1.08
C MET A 95 14.71 -14.91 -1.27
N LEU A 96 14.49 -13.83 -2.00
CA LEU A 96 15.50 -12.84 -2.41
C LEU A 96 16.61 -13.35 -3.35
N GLY A 97 16.54 -14.59 -3.84
CA GLY A 97 17.33 -15.05 -4.97
C GLY A 97 16.90 -14.39 -6.28
N GLU A 98 17.70 -14.53 -7.34
CA GLU A 98 17.47 -13.86 -8.63
C GLU A 98 16.05 -14.08 -9.19
N GLN A 99 15.58 -15.32 -9.22
CA GLN A 99 14.23 -15.65 -9.71
C GLN A 99 13.11 -15.14 -8.78
N SER A 100 13.32 -15.19 -7.46
CA SER A 100 12.37 -14.62 -6.48
C SER A 100 12.24 -13.11 -6.67
N LEU A 101 13.34 -12.40 -6.88
CA LEU A 101 13.35 -10.96 -7.20
C LEU A 101 12.64 -10.64 -8.52
N GLN A 102 12.72 -11.53 -9.52
CA GLN A 102 11.94 -11.38 -10.75
C GLN A 102 10.43 -11.49 -10.49
N TYR A 103 9.98 -12.37 -9.59
CA TYR A 103 8.57 -12.44 -9.18
C TYR A 103 8.12 -11.16 -8.49
N PHE A 104 8.91 -10.62 -7.56
CA PHE A 104 8.62 -9.34 -6.91
C PHE A 104 8.56 -8.20 -7.94
N SER A 105 9.51 -8.16 -8.87
CA SER A 105 9.52 -7.16 -9.95
C SER A 105 8.26 -7.25 -10.80
N LEU A 106 7.83 -8.46 -11.18
CA LEU A 106 6.60 -8.65 -11.93
C LEU A 106 5.37 -8.18 -11.16
N ALA A 107 5.26 -8.52 -9.87
CA ALA A 107 4.14 -8.09 -9.02
C ALA A 107 4.07 -6.55 -8.90
N LEU A 108 5.21 -5.90 -8.66
CA LEU A 108 5.30 -4.44 -8.55
C LEU A 108 5.01 -3.71 -9.87
N ASN A 109 5.35 -4.30 -11.01
CA ASN A 109 5.10 -3.71 -12.32
C ASN A 109 3.67 -3.92 -12.83
N THR A 110 2.93 -4.88 -12.26
CA THR A 110 1.56 -5.20 -12.67
C THR A 110 0.50 -4.42 -11.87
N GLY A 111 0.72 -4.25 -10.55
CA GLY A 111 -0.23 -3.67 -9.59
C GLY A 111 -0.33 -2.15 -9.57
#